data_AF-A0A953TZ41-F1
#
_entry.id   AF-A0A953TZ41-F1
#
_cell.length_a   1.000
_cell.length_b   1.000
_cell.length_c   1.000
_cell.angle_alpha   90.00
_cell.angle_beta   90.00
_cell.angle_gamma   90.00
#
_symmetry.space_group_name_H-M   'P 1'
#
loop_
_entity.id
_entity.type
_entity.pdbx_description
1 polymer ?
#
loop_
_entity_poly.entity_id
_entity_poly.type
_entity_poly.pdbx_seq_one_letter_code
_entity_poly.pdbx_strand_id
1 'polypeptide(L)'
;MKVNEGTLERALHLMAQVLAVLERHGVTVEISGQGCTTALINGEHVSFGIEEPIRRVVTQKPQVPNPTDRWDYDKIVTHEPGGKLALVIHSSTSGQYIQRARWADAKVQRIENHIPDFVAGLMRTAIALRRQEEDRKKREAEEHKRAQERAQLRKDIQEEEGKLEQFNKWVDLWERAERLRRFISAYAEKTRSWSAEEQPHYKAWIEWATKQADRIDPFVSEKPASVLDRKHELTSW
;
A
#
# COMPACT_ATOMS: atom_id res chain seq x y z
N MET A 1 -11.18 3.37 -33.73
CA MET A 1 -10.24 3.48 -34.88
C MET A 1 -9.78 4.93 -35.00
N LYS A 2 -8.49 5.21 -35.24
CA LYS A 2 -7.96 6.57 -35.36
C LYS A 2 -7.24 6.72 -36.71
N VAL A 3 -7.98 7.01 -37.76
CA VAL A 3 -7.47 7.07 -39.14
C VAL A 3 -8.05 8.29 -39.86
N ASN A 4 -7.37 8.76 -40.91
CA ASN A 4 -7.90 9.83 -41.75
C ASN A 4 -8.95 9.30 -42.75
N GLU A 5 -9.75 10.19 -43.33
CA GLU A 5 -10.78 9.87 -44.32
C GLU A 5 -10.21 9.07 -45.52
N GLY A 6 -9.06 9.50 -46.05
CA GLY A 6 -8.41 8.83 -47.19
C GLY A 6 -7.89 7.42 -46.91
N THR A 7 -7.78 6.98 -45.65
CA THR A 7 -7.35 5.63 -45.27
C THR A 7 -8.47 4.81 -44.62
N LEU A 8 -9.67 5.40 -44.46
CA LEU A 8 -10.80 4.79 -43.76
C LEU A 8 -11.24 3.47 -44.40
N GLU A 9 -11.43 3.44 -45.72
CA GLU A 9 -11.88 2.25 -46.44
C GLU A 9 -10.90 1.08 -46.26
N ARG A 10 -9.60 1.36 -46.38
CA ARG A 10 -8.55 0.35 -46.17
C ARG A 10 -8.52 -0.13 -44.71
N ALA A 11 -8.70 0.77 -43.75
CA ALA A 11 -8.76 0.42 -42.35
C ALA A 11 -9.98 -0.47 -42.02
N LEU A 12 -11.14 -0.21 -42.62
CA LEU A 12 -12.32 -1.06 -42.47
C LEU A 12 -12.09 -2.46 -43.05
N HIS A 13 -11.50 -2.58 -44.24
CA HIS A 13 -11.13 -3.87 -44.82
C HIS A 13 -10.11 -4.63 -43.98
N LEU A 14 -9.12 -3.93 -43.43
CA LEU A 14 -8.13 -4.52 -42.53
C LEU A 14 -8.80 -5.03 -41.25
N MET A 15 -9.71 -4.25 -40.67
CA MET A 15 -10.46 -4.63 -39.48
C MET A 15 -11.32 -5.86 -39.73
N ALA A 16 -12.05 -5.91 -40.85
CA ALA A 16 -12.86 -7.06 -41.23
C ALA A 16 -12.03 -8.35 -41.34
N GLN A 17 -10.82 -8.28 -41.90
CA GLN A 17 -9.91 -9.42 -41.97
C GLN A 17 -9.42 -9.86 -40.59
N VAL A 18 -9.10 -8.92 -39.71
CA VAL A 18 -8.71 -9.23 -38.32
C VAL A 18 -9.85 -9.95 -37.59
N LEU A 19 -11.08 -9.41 -37.69
CA LEU A 19 -12.27 -10.03 -37.08
C LEU A 19 -12.49 -11.44 -37.61
N ALA A 20 -12.42 -11.65 -38.92
CA ALA A 20 -12.59 -12.97 -39.53
C ALA A 20 -11.51 -13.98 -39.11
N VAL A 21 -10.30 -13.54 -38.78
CA VAL A 21 -9.27 -14.43 -38.21
C VAL A 21 -9.57 -14.74 -36.75
N LEU A 22 -9.97 -13.75 -35.95
CA LEU A 22 -10.33 -13.94 -34.54
C LEU A 22 -11.54 -14.88 -34.38
N GLU A 23 -12.58 -14.71 -35.19
CA GLU A 23 -13.78 -15.57 -35.21
C GLU A 23 -13.42 -17.02 -35.56
N ARG A 24 -12.51 -17.23 -36.52
CA ARG A 24 -12.00 -18.58 -36.85
C ARG A 24 -11.25 -19.24 -35.69
N HIS A 25 -10.70 -18.45 -34.77
CA HIS A 25 -10.09 -18.93 -33.53
C HIS A 25 -11.09 -19.00 -32.36
N GLY A 26 -12.39 -18.79 -32.59
CA GLY A 26 -13.42 -18.83 -31.54
C GLY A 26 -13.35 -17.65 -30.57
N VAL A 27 -12.66 -16.57 -30.93
CA VAL A 27 -12.51 -15.38 -30.10
C VAL A 27 -13.72 -14.47 -30.31
N THR A 28 -14.35 -14.07 -29.20
CA THR A 28 -15.44 -13.07 -29.23
C THR A 28 -14.84 -11.67 -29.23
N VAL A 29 -15.40 -10.76 -30.04
CA VAL A 29 -14.96 -9.37 -30.11
C VAL A 29 -16.11 -8.46 -29.72
N GLU A 30 -15.83 -7.52 -28.83
CA GLU A 30 -16.78 -6.57 -28.30
C GLU A 30 -16.28 -5.14 -28.58
N ILE A 31 -17.22 -4.20 -28.64
CA ILE A 31 -16.91 -2.77 -28.72
C ILE A 31 -17.30 -2.16 -27.38
N SER A 32 -16.34 -1.62 -26.65
CA SER A 32 -16.61 -0.94 -25.38
C SER A 32 -17.32 0.40 -25.62
N GLY A 33 -18.01 0.92 -24.60
CA GLY A 33 -18.72 2.21 -24.69
C GLY A 33 -17.84 3.43 -25.02
N GLN A 34 -16.51 3.29 -24.95
CA GLN A 34 -15.54 4.31 -25.37
C GLN A 34 -15.08 4.15 -26.83
N GLY A 35 -15.68 3.23 -27.60
CA GLY A 35 -15.31 2.97 -28.99
C GLY A 35 -14.00 2.19 -29.16
N CYS A 36 -13.52 1.52 -28.10
CA CYS A 36 -12.39 0.60 -28.17
C CYS A 36 -12.87 -0.80 -28.56
N THR A 37 -12.16 -1.45 -29.47
CA THR A 37 -12.43 -2.85 -29.81
C THR A 37 -11.64 -3.75 -28.88
N THR A 38 -12.29 -4.77 -28.33
CA THR A 38 -11.72 -5.65 -27.32
C THR A 38 -12.01 -7.11 -27.69
N ALA A 39 -10.96 -7.93 -27.73
CA ALA A 39 -11.06 -9.36 -27.91
C ALA A 39 -11.13 -10.08 -26.55
N LEU A 40 -12.10 -10.95 -26.35
CA LEU A 40 -12.21 -11.84 -25.20
C LEU A 40 -11.46 -13.15 -25.50
N ILE A 41 -10.26 -13.29 -24.97
CA ILE A 41 -9.37 -14.43 -25.22
C ILE A 41 -9.12 -15.13 -23.89
N ASN A 42 -9.58 -16.37 -23.75
CA ASN A 42 -9.41 -17.17 -22.53
C ASN A 42 -9.89 -16.48 -21.23
N GLY A 43 -10.93 -15.64 -21.33
CA GLY A 43 -11.46 -14.86 -20.21
C GLY A 43 -10.78 -13.50 -20.00
N GLU A 44 -9.75 -13.18 -20.77
CA GLU A 44 -9.02 -11.91 -20.68
C GLU A 44 -9.47 -10.95 -21.78
N HIS A 45 -9.66 -9.69 -21.42
CA HIS A 45 -10.01 -8.62 -22.34
C HIS A 45 -8.75 -7.96 -22.91
N VAL A 46 -8.50 -8.14 -24.21
CA VAL A 46 -7.38 -7.53 -24.92
C VAL A 46 -7.89 -6.47 -25.88
N SER A 47 -7.67 -5.20 -25.52
CA SER A 47 -8.07 -4.06 -26.35
C SER A 47 -7.10 -3.85 -27.51
N PHE A 48 -7.63 -3.55 -28.70
CA PHE A 48 -6.84 -3.31 -29.89
C PHE A 48 -7.53 -2.37 -30.87
N GLY A 49 -6.79 -1.91 -31.89
CA GLY A 49 -7.33 -1.03 -32.90
C GLY A 49 -6.37 -0.73 -34.04
N ILE A 50 -6.87 0.07 -34.99
CA ILE A 50 -6.09 0.60 -36.11
C ILE A 50 -5.86 2.10 -35.89
N GLU A 51 -4.60 2.50 -36.07
CA GLU A 51 -4.12 3.88 -35.98
C GLU A 51 -3.35 4.26 -37.25
N GLU A 52 -3.57 5.48 -37.74
CA GLU A 52 -2.69 6.13 -38.71
C GLU A 52 -1.67 6.99 -37.94
N PRO A 53 -0.36 6.66 -37.97
CA PRO A 53 0.64 7.48 -37.33
C PRO A 53 0.75 8.83 -38.04
N ILE A 54 0.69 9.89 -37.26
CA ILE A 54 0.89 11.25 -37.73
C ILE A 54 2.36 11.45 -38.09
N ARG A 55 2.64 11.88 -39.32
CA ARG A 55 3.99 12.22 -39.76
C ARG A 55 4.28 13.67 -39.38
N ARG A 56 5.40 13.89 -38.67
CA ARG A 56 5.94 15.23 -38.42
C ARG A 56 6.75 15.66 -39.65
N VAL A 57 6.34 16.75 -40.28
CA VAL A 57 7.02 17.39 -41.40
C VAL A 57 7.57 18.72 -40.91
N VAL A 58 8.88 18.93 -41.00
CA VAL A 58 9.50 20.21 -40.66
C VAL A 58 9.38 21.11 -41.89
N THR A 59 8.50 22.11 -41.83
CA THR A 59 8.15 22.96 -42.98
C THR A 59 9.08 24.15 -43.12
N GLN A 60 9.73 24.59 -42.05
CA GLN A 60 10.72 25.65 -42.08
C GLN A 60 11.98 25.24 -41.31
N LYS A 61 13.15 25.36 -41.96
CA LYS A 61 14.45 25.33 -41.26
C LYS A 61 14.71 26.73 -40.72
N PRO A 62 15.24 26.89 -39.49
CA PRO A 62 15.56 28.21 -38.94
C PRO A 62 16.48 28.96 -39.91
N GLN A 63 16.09 30.17 -40.31
CA GLN A 63 16.96 31.11 -41.02
C GLN A 63 17.79 31.83 -39.97
N VAL A 64 18.97 31.31 -39.64
CA VAL A 64 19.85 31.94 -38.64
C VAL A 64 20.93 32.75 -39.36
N PRO A 65 21.12 34.05 -39.06
CA PRO A 65 22.22 34.85 -39.59
C PRO A 65 23.59 34.44 -39.05
N ASN A 66 23.67 33.79 -37.88
CA ASN A 66 24.94 33.42 -37.23
C ASN A 66 24.87 32.03 -36.53
N PRO A 67 25.79 31.10 -36.80
CA PRO A 67 25.69 29.68 -36.40
C PRO A 67 26.07 29.37 -34.92
N THR A 68 26.28 30.36 -34.06
CA THR A 68 26.75 30.17 -32.67
C THR A 68 25.67 30.14 -31.59
N ASP A 69 24.44 30.55 -31.88
CA ASP A 69 23.34 30.52 -30.89
C ASP A 69 22.72 29.12 -30.79
N ARG A 70 22.92 28.48 -29.64
CA ARG A 70 22.59 27.06 -29.39
C ARG A 70 21.15 26.79 -28.93
N TRP A 71 20.28 27.80 -28.84
CA TRP A 71 19.01 27.68 -28.12
C TRP A 71 17.73 28.06 -28.86
N ASP A 72 17.75 28.41 -30.15
CA ASP A 72 16.51 28.71 -30.87
C ASP A 72 15.99 27.54 -31.72
N TYR A 73 14.85 26.98 -31.29
CA TYR A 73 14.17 25.84 -31.90
C TYR A 73 12.78 26.19 -32.44
N ASP A 74 12.62 27.32 -33.12
CA ASP A 74 11.37 27.59 -33.87
C ASP A 74 11.35 26.78 -35.17
N LYS A 75 11.17 25.46 -35.01
CA LYS A 75 10.81 24.55 -36.11
C LYS A 75 9.29 24.60 -36.24
N ILE A 76 8.80 25.16 -37.34
CA ILE A 76 7.39 24.96 -37.71
C ILE A 76 7.22 23.49 -38.12
N VAL A 77 6.62 22.70 -37.22
CA VAL A 77 6.31 21.29 -37.46
C VAL A 77 4.86 21.19 -37.90
N THR A 78 4.65 20.87 -39.17
CA THR A 78 3.33 20.52 -39.68
C THR A 78 3.11 19.02 -39.48
N HIS A 79 1.89 18.68 -39.09
CA HIS A 79 1.47 17.30 -38.85
C HIS A 79 0.61 16.85 -40.03
N GLU A 80 1.13 15.93 -40.84
CA GLU A 80 0.43 15.40 -42.00
C GLU A 80 0.07 13.91 -41.81
N PRO A 81 -1.11 13.46 -42.24
CA PRO A 81 -1.46 12.05 -42.30
C PRO A 81 -0.43 11.30 -43.16
N GLY A 82 0.18 10.26 -42.59
CA GLY A 82 1.27 9.54 -43.24
C GLY A 82 0.82 8.58 -44.35
N GLY A 83 -0.49 8.32 -44.49
CA GLY A 83 -1.06 7.34 -45.42
C GLY A 83 -0.76 5.88 -45.04
N LYS A 84 -0.21 5.65 -43.85
CA LYS A 84 0.24 4.34 -43.36
C LYS A 84 -0.64 3.89 -42.22
N LEU A 85 -1.05 2.63 -42.19
CA LEU A 85 -1.85 2.09 -41.10
C LEU A 85 -0.96 1.32 -40.12
N ALA A 86 -1.41 1.25 -38.87
CA ALA A 86 -0.82 0.45 -37.82
C ALA A 86 -1.90 -0.27 -37.00
N LEU A 87 -1.71 -1.56 -36.76
CA LEU A 87 -2.45 -2.37 -35.81
C LEU A 87 -1.77 -2.25 -34.46
N VAL A 88 -2.55 -1.94 -33.44
CA VAL A 88 -2.05 -1.65 -32.10
C VAL A 88 -2.83 -2.48 -31.09
N ILE A 89 -2.11 -3.13 -30.18
CA ILE A 89 -2.65 -3.70 -28.96
C ILE A 89 -2.56 -2.60 -27.90
N HIS A 90 -3.72 -2.17 -27.41
CA HIS A 90 -3.83 -1.15 -26.39
C HIS A 90 -3.59 -1.79 -25.01
N SER A 91 -2.44 -1.50 -24.40
CA SER A 91 -2.18 -1.88 -23.01
C SER A 91 -2.73 -0.83 -22.08
N SER A 92 -3.57 -1.22 -21.12
CA SER A 92 -3.84 -0.42 -19.92
C SER A 92 -2.72 -0.58 -18.88
N THR A 93 -1.91 -1.63 -18.99
CA THR A 93 -0.91 -1.99 -18.00
C THR A 93 0.46 -1.50 -18.44
N SER A 94 0.92 -0.42 -17.83
CA SER A 94 2.30 0.04 -17.92
C SER A 94 3.20 -0.93 -17.16
N GLY A 95 4.12 -1.58 -17.87
CA GLY A 95 5.19 -2.35 -17.23
C GLY A 95 5.23 -3.80 -17.66
N GLN A 96 6.04 -4.03 -18.69
CA GLN A 96 6.68 -5.31 -19.01
C GLN A 96 5.72 -6.37 -19.59
N TYR A 97 6.20 -7.16 -20.56
CA TYR A 97 5.54 -8.32 -21.17
C TYR A 97 4.66 -8.16 -22.41
N ILE A 98 4.39 -6.95 -22.93
CA ILE A 98 3.95 -6.86 -24.34
C ILE A 98 5.20 -6.89 -25.22
N GLN A 99 5.55 -8.09 -25.70
CA GLN A 99 6.73 -8.28 -26.56
C GLN A 99 6.66 -7.46 -27.85
N ARG A 100 5.46 -7.33 -28.43
CA ARG A 100 5.20 -6.47 -29.59
C ARG A 100 3.77 -5.95 -29.51
N ALA A 101 3.62 -4.63 -29.44
CA ALA A 101 2.31 -3.97 -29.32
C ALA A 101 1.83 -3.35 -30.64
N ARG A 102 2.70 -3.29 -31.66
CA ARG A 102 2.46 -2.51 -32.88
C ARG A 102 2.98 -3.21 -34.14
N TRP A 103 2.16 -3.22 -35.17
CA TRP A 103 2.48 -3.63 -36.54
C TRP A 103 2.06 -2.50 -37.45
N ALA A 104 2.92 -2.08 -38.38
CA ALA A 104 2.66 -0.91 -39.21
C ALA A 104 3.11 -1.15 -40.64
N ASP A 105 2.54 -0.41 -41.59
CA ASP A 105 3.01 -0.40 -42.97
C ASP A 105 4.49 -0.01 -43.06
N ALA A 106 5.25 -0.81 -43.79
CA ALA A 106 6.64 -0.55 -44.14
C ALA A 106 6.75 -0.09 -45.60
N LYS A 107 7.97 0.29 -46.02
CA LYS A 107 8.23 0.63 -47.44
C LYS A 107 8.02 -0.56 -48.39
N VAL A 108 8.23 -1.78 -47.88
CA VAL A 108 8.24 -3.02 -48.67
C VAL A 108 7.09 -3.95 -48.26
N GLN A 109 6.78 -4.03 -46.97
CA GLN A 109 5.73 -4.91 -46.44
C GLN A 109 4.47 -4.11 -46.09
N ARG A 110 3.33 -4.64 -46.50
CA ARG A 110 2.00 -4.13 -46.15
C ARG A 110 1.50 -4.75 -44.85
N ILE A 111 0.73 -3.99 -44.07
CA ILE A 111 0.20 -4.44 -42.78
C ILE A 111 -0.75 -5.64 -42.89
N GLU A 112 -1.44 -5.79 -44.02
CA GLU A 112 -2.34 -6.92 -44.30
C GLU A 112 -1.61 -8.28 -44.18
N ASN A 113 -0.31 -8.32 -44.49
CA ASN A 113 0.51 -9.54 -44.37
C ASN A 113 0.87 -9.87 -42.90
N HIS A 114 0.66 -8.92 -41.98
CA HIS A 114 0.97 -9.09 -40.55
C HIS A 114 -0.25 -9.51 -39.72
N ILE A 115 -1.43 -9.68 -40.32
CA ILE A 115 -2.65 -10.06 -39.58
C ILE A 115 -2.45 -11.34 -38.76
N PRO A 116 -1.86 -12.44 -39.28
CA PRO A 116 -1.67 -13.65 -38.48
C PRO A 116 -0.75 -13.42 -37.27
N ASP A 117 0.33 -12.65 -37.44
CA ASP A 117 1.26 -12.33 -36.35
C ASP A 117 0.63 -11.37 -35.33
N PHE A 118 -0.21 -10.44 -35.78
CA PHE A 118 -0.98 -9.56 -34.91
C PHE A 118 -1.95 -10.36 -34.03
N VAL A 119 -2.70 -11.31 -34.59
CA VAL A 119 -3.60 -12.18 -33.83
C VAL A 119 -2.82 -13.07 -32.86
N ALA A 120 -1.68 -13.62 -33.27
CA ALA A 120 -0.78 -14.32 -32.35
C ALA A 120 -0.27 -13.40 -31.22
N GLY A 121 -0.06 -12.12 -31.53
CA GLY A 121 0.23 -11.07 -30.55
C GLY A 121 -0.88 -10.92 -29.50
N LEU A 122 -2.14 -10.83 -29.93
CA LEU A 122 -3.30 -10.75 -29.04
C LEU A 122 -3.38 -11.98 -28.10
N MET A 123 -3.17 -13.19 -28.63
CA MET A 123 -3.15 -14.42 -27.84
C MET A 123 -2.04 -14.42 -26.78
N ARG A 124 -0.83 -14.00 -27.16
CA ARG A 124 0.30 -13.86 -26.22
C ARG A 124 0.00 -12.83 -25.13
N THR A 125 -0.62 -11.70 -25.49
CA THR A 125 -1.03 -10.68 -24.52
C THR A 125 -2.05 -11.22 -23.53
N ALA A 126 -3.06 -11.97 -23.98
CA ALA A 126 -4.04 -12.59 -23.07
C ALA A 126 -3.38 -13.53 -22.05
N ILE A 127 -2.47 -14.39 -22.49
CA ILE A 127 -1.73 -15.30 -21.59
C ILE A 127 -0.90 -14.51 -20.56
N ALA A 128 -0.25 -13.42 -20.99
CA ALA A 128 0.54 -12.57 -20.11
C ALA A 128 -0.33 -11.85 -19.05
N LEU A 129 -1.48 -11.31 -19.45
CA LEU A 129 -2.43 -10.65 -18.55
C LEU A 129 -2.95 -11.61 -17.48
N ARG A 130 -3.36 -12.81 -17.88
CA ARG A 130 -3.83 -13.84 -16.95
C ARG A 130 -2.76 -14.20 -15.91
N ARG A 131 -1.51 -14.42 -16.36
CA ARG A 131 -0.40 -14.74 -15.47
C ARG A 131 -0.12 -13.61 -14.48
N GLN A 132 -0.17 -12.36 -14.95
CA GLN A 132 0.00 -11.19 -14.10
C GLN A 132 -1.10 -11.10 -13.03
N GLU A 133 -2.34 -11.36 -13.41
CA GLU A 133 -3.47 -11.34 -12.48
C GLU A 133 -3.36 -12.44 -11.42
N GLU A 134 -2.95 -13.65 -11.82
CA GLU A 134 -2.68 -14.75 -10.89
C GLU A 134 -1.53 -14.41 -9.93
N ASP A 135 -0.44 -13.83 -10.43
CA ASP A 135 0.70 -13.42 -9.59
C ASP A 135 0.32 -12.26 -8.65
N ARG A 136 -0.50 -11.32 -9.11
CA ARG A 136 -1.03 -10.22 -8.28
C ARG A 136 -1.89 -10.77 -7.15
N LYS A 137 -2.85 -11.66 -7.46
CA LYS A 137 -3.70 -12.30 -6.44
C LYS A 137 -2.88 -13.07 -5.40
N LYS A 138 -1.84 -13.79 -5.82
CA LYS A 138 -0.94 -14.50 -4.89
C LYS A 138 -0.21 -13.53 -3.96
N ARG A 139 0.37 -12.45 -4.51
CA ARG A 139 1.05 -11.42 -3.72
C ARG A 139 0.12 -10.74 -2.73
N GLU A 140 -1.07 -10.35 -3.17
CA GLU A 140 -2.09 -9.73 -2.30
C GLU A 140 -2.51 -10.68 -1.17
N ALA A 141 -2.71 -11.96 -1.45
CA ALA A 141 -3.04 -12.96 -0.43
C ALA A 141 -1.89 -13.16 0.59
N GLU A 142 -0.64 -13.22 0.13
CA GLU A 142 0.54 -13.32 0.99
C GLU A 142 0.76 -12.06 1.84
N GLU A 143 0.52 -10.87 1.29
CA GLU A 143 0.57 -9.61 2.01
C GLU A 143 -0.52 -9.52 3.06
N HIS A 144 -1.75 -9.90 2.72
CA HIS A 144 -2.86 -9.93 3.65
C HIS A 144 -2.61 -10.90 4.81
N LYS A 145 -2.12 -12.11 4.52
CA LYS A 145 -1.75 -13.09 5.55
C LYS A 145 -0.66 -12.55 6.49
N ARG A 146 0.41 -11.98 5.93
CA ARG A 146 1.49 -11.37 6.72
C ARG A 146 1.01 -10.19 7.57
N ALA A 147 0.08 -9.39 7.05
CA ALA A 147 -0.51 -8.28 7.79
C ALA A 147 -1.34 -8.77 8.99
N GLN A 148 -2.12 -9.83 8.81
CA GLN A 148 -2.89 -10.46 9.88
C GLN A 148 -1.98 -11.07 10.96
N GLU A 149 -0.95 -11.82 10.57
CA GLU A 149 0.02 -12.40 11.50
C GLU A 149 0.73 -11.32 12.32
N ARG A 150 1.15 -10.21 11.67
CA ARG A 150 1.77 -9.07 12.35
C ARG A 150 0.80 -8.35 13.29
N ALA A 151 -0.47 -8.22 12.91
CA ALA A 151 -1.47 -7.58 13.75
C ALA A 151 -1.75 -8.42 15.01
N GLN A 152 -1.83 -9.74 14.87
CA GLN A 152 -2.01 -10.64 16.00
C GLN A 152 -0.78 -10.60 16.93
N LEU A 153 0.43 -10.72 16.37
CA LEU A 153 1.67 -10.66 17.15
C LEU A 153 1.79 -9.34 17.93
N ARG A 154 1.37 -8.20 17.36
CA ARG A 154 1.36 -6.91 18.06
C ARG A 154 0.41 -6.90 19.24
N LYS A 155 -0.78 -7.48 19.10
CA LYS A 155 -1.74 -7.59 20.21
C LYS A 155 -1.18 -8.47 21.32
N ASP A 156 -0.64 -9.63 20.96
CA ASP A 156 -0.06 -10.57 21.92
C ASP A 156 1.09 -9.92 22.71
N ILE A 157 1.99 -9.20 22.01
CA ILE A 157 3.07 -8.44 22.66
C ILE A 157 2.53 -7.38 23.61
N GLN A 158 1.56 -6.58 23.17
CA GLN A 158 0.99 -5.50 24.00
C GLN A 158 0.28 -6.04 25.25
N GLU A 159 -0.43 -7.16 25.13
CA GLU A 159 -1.07 -7.84 26.26
C GLU A 159 -0.03 -8.36 27.25
N GLU A 160 1.03 -9.00 26.78
CA GLU A 160 2.11 -9.49 27.63
C GLU A 160 2.91 -8.36 28.29
N GLU A 161 3.22 -7.28 27.56
CA GLU A 161 3.86 -6.08 28.12
C GLU A 161 3.00 -5.46 29.23
N GLY A 162 1.68 -5.37 29.01
CA GLY A 162 0.75 -4.87 30.03
C GLY A 162 0.70 -5.75 31.28
N LYS A 163 0.70 -7.09 31.12
CA LYS A 163 0.78 -8.03 32.24
C LYS A 163 2.10 -7.87 33.00
N LEU A 164 3.22 -7.76 32.30
CA LEU A 164 4.53 -7.58 32.90
C LEU A 164 4.65 -6.25 33.64
N GLU A 165 4.13 -5.15 33.08
CA GLU A 165 4.12 -3.85 33.76
C GLU A 165 3.32 -3.90 35.06
N GLN A 166 2.12 -4.50 35.02
CA GLN A 166 1.31 -4.68 36.21
C GLN A 166 2.00 -5.57 37.24
N PHE A 167 2.60 -6.68 36.81
CA PHE A 167 3.32 -7.60 37.68
C PHE A 167 4.52 -6.92 38.35
N ASN A 168 5.35 -6.19 37.59
CA ASN A 168 6.48 -5.45 38.14
C ASN A 168 6.03 -4.39 39.15
N LYS A 169 4.96 -3.65 38.84
CA LYS A 169 4.38 -2.68 39.78
C LYS A 169 3.92 -3.34 41.08
N TRP A 170 3.34 -4.55 41.01
CA TRP A 170 2.96 -5.31 42.20
C TRP A 170 4.20 -5.71 43.02
N VAL A 171 5.23 -6.23 42.36
CA VAL A 171 6.50 -6.60 43.03
C VAL A 171 7.13 -5.38 43.71
N ASP A 172 7.22 -4.24 43.04
CA ASP A 172 7.78 -3.00 43.58
C ASP A 172 7.00 -2.51 44.81
N LEU A 173 5.67 -2.56 44.73
CA LEU A 173 4.80 -2.15 45.83
C LEU A 173 4.94 -3.08 47.05
N TRP A 174 5.01 -4.39 46.80
CA TRP A 174 5.24 -5.39 47.83
C TRP A 174 6.62 -5.23 48.48
N GLU A 175 7.69 -5.10 47.69
CA GLU A 175 9.04 -4.91 48.21
C GLU A 175 9.13 -3.63 49.04
N ARG A 176 8.50 -2.55 48.58
CA ARG A 176 8.42 -1.30 49.32
C ARG A 176 7.67 -1.46 50.65
N ALA A 177 6.54 -2.17 50.66
CA ALA A 177 5.79 -2.45 51.88
C ALA A 177 6.65 -3.24 52.89
N GLU A 178 7.32 -4.28 52.41
CA GLU A 178 8.21 -5.11 53.22
C GLU A 178 9.39 -4.31 53.79
N ARG A 179 9.99 -3.44 52.97
CA ARG A 179 11.06 -2.52 53.42
C ARG A 179 10.56 -1.56 54.50
N LEU A 180 9.35 -1.03 54.37
CA LEU A 180 8.75 -0.18 55.41
C LEU A 180 8.51 -0.96 56.70
N ARG A 181 7.97 -2.18 56.63
CA ARG A 181 7.74 -3.04 57.81
C ARG A 181 9.04 -3.36 58.55
N ARG A 182 10.12 -3.65 57.82
CA ARG A 182 11.45 -3.85 58.40
C ARG A 182 11.98 -2.61 59.11
N PHE A 183 11.81 -1.44 58.50
CA PHE A 183 12.21 -0.18 59.12
C PHE A 183 11.38 0.12 60.38
N ILE A 184 10.06 -0.06 60.33
CA ILE A 184 9.16 0.13 61.47
C ILE A 184 9.54 -0.81 62.62
N SER A 185 9.85 -2.07 62.31
CA SER A 185 10.30 -3.06 63.30
C SER A 185 11.61 -2.63 63.96
N ALA A 186 12.62 -2.24 63.17
CA ALA A 186 13.89 -1.73 63.70
C ALA A 186 13.71 -0.44 64.52
N TYR A 187 12.77 0.43 64.14
CA TYR A 187 12.42 1.63 64.88
C TYR A 187 11.75 1.29 66.22
N ALA A 188 10.81 0.35 66.24
CA ALA A 188 10.13 -0.13 67.43
C ALA A 188 11.12 -0.74 68.45
N GLU A 189 12.10 -1.50 67.97
CA GLU A 189 13.16 -2.06 68.83
C GLU A 189 14.02 -0.98 69.49
N LYS A 190 14.46 0.02 68.71
CA LYS A 190 15.32 1.10 69.22
C LYS A 190 14.60 2.06 70.17
N THR A 191 13.30 2.27 69.98
CA THR A 191 12.50 3.18 70.81
C THR A 191 12.01 2.54 72.12
N ARG A 192 12.18 1.22 72.28
CA ARG A 192 11.78 0.50 73.49
C ARG A 192 12.53 0.95 74.76
N SER A 193 13.74 1.46 74.61
CA SER A 193 14.58 1.96 75.71
C SER A 193 14.43 3.46 75.98
N TRP A 194 13.56 4.16 75.24
CA TRP A 194 13.36 5.61 75.38
C TRP A 194 12.44 5.94 76.56
N SER A 195 12.43 7.23 76.94
CA SER A 195 11.75 7.73 78.14
C SER A 195 10.27 7.32 78.19
N ALA A 196 9.76 7.00 79.39
CA ALA A 196 8.38 6.57 79.58
C ALA A 196 7.35 7.64 79.18
N GLU A 197 7.73 8.91 79.25
CA GLU A 197 6.90 10.07 78.92
C GLU A 197 6.64 10.20 77.40
N GLU A 198 7.58 9.75 76.57
CA GLU A 198 7.48 9.85 75.11
C GLU A 198 6.92 8.56 74.45
N GLN A 199 6.81 7.46 75.21
CA GLN A 199 6.29 6.16 74.74
C GLN A 199 4.93 6.23 73.99
N PRO A 200 3.92 7.01 74.43
CA PRO A 200 2.65 7.09 73.74
C PRO A 200 2.77 7.67 72.31
N HIS A 201 3.66 8.63 72.11
CA HIS A 201 3.86 9.30 70.82
C HIS A 201 4.48 8.34 69.78
N TYR A 202 5.51 7.57 70.18
CA TYR A 202 6.14 6.61 69.27
C TYR A 202 5.26 5.41 68.94
N LYS A 203 4.45 4.94 69.90
CA LYS A 203 3.45 3.89 69.64
C LYS A 203 2.41 4.34 68.60
N ALA A 204 1.88 5.55 68.75
CA ALA A 204 0.96 6.12 67.76
C ALA A 204 1.61 6.26 66.37
N TRP A 205 2.88 6.64 66.31
CA TRP A 205 3.63 6.70 65.05
C TRP A 205 3.85 5.32 64.42
N ILE A 206 4.21 4.30 65.20
CA ILE A 206 4.39 2.91 64.73
C ILE A 206 3.07 2.37 64.17
N GLU A 207 1.96 2.58 64.86
CA GLU A 207 0.62 2.16 64.39
C GLU A 207 0.25 2.87 63.09
N TRP A 208 0.48 4.18 63.01
CA TRP A 208 0.24 4.95 61.78
C TRP A 208 1.12 4.46 60.62
N ALA A 209 2.43 4.26 60.86
CA ALA A 209 3.38 3.83 59.84
C ALA A 209 3.07 2.41 59.33
N THR A 210 2.64 1.52 60.22
CA THR A 210 2.21 0.15 59.87
C THR A 210 1.00 0.21 58.93
N LYS A 211 -0.01 1.03 59.26
CA LYS A 211 -1.17 1.27 58.38
C LYS A 211 -0.74 1.84 57.02
N GLN A 212 0.30 2.67 56.94
CA GLN A 212 0.81 3.15 55.65
C GLN A 212 1.52 2.06 54.83
N ALA A 213 2.24 1.14 55.47
CA ALA A 213 2.85 0.00 54.78
C ALA A 213 1.79 -0.95 54.20
N ASP A 214 0.73 -1.24 54.98
CA ASP A 214 -0.37 -2.09 54.53
C ASP A 214 -1.19 -1.48 53.39
N ARG A 215 -1.28 -0.14 53.32
CA ARG A 215 -1.96 0.55 52.23
C ARG A 215 -1.29 0.37 50.87
N ILE A 216 0.03 0.21 50.84
CA ILE A 216 0.78 0.05 49.58
C ILE A 216 0.98 -1.42 49.21
N ASP A 217 0.86 -2.34 50.15
CA ASP A 217 1.00 -3.77 49.92
C ASP A 217 -0.11 -4.30 48.98
N PRO A 218 0.23 -4.94 47.85
CA PRO A 218 -0.76 -5.51 46.95
C PRO A 218 -1.50 -6.73 47.53
N PHE A 219 -0.99 -7.39 48.57
CA PHE A 219 -1.64 -8.54 49.20
C PHE A 219 -2.66 -8.16 50.28
N VAL A 220 -2.72 -6.89 50.68
CA VAL A 220 -3.71 -6.41 51.65
C VAL A 220 -4.99 -6.02 50.90
N SER A 221 -6.02 -6.86 51.03
CA SER A 221 -7.31 -6.66 50.35
C SER A 221 -8.09 -5.46 50.89
N GLU A 222 -8.09 -5.25 52.21
CA GLU A 222 -8.76 -4.12 52.85
C GLU A 222 -7.74 -3.06 53.25
N LYS A 223 -7.63 -2.00 52.45
CA LYS A 223 -6.68 -0.92 52.72
C LYS A 223 -7.15 -0.07 53.90
N PRO A 224 -6.32 0.13 54.94
CA PRO A 224 -6.66 1.00 56.06
C PRO A 224 -7.00 2.42 55.61
N ALA A 225 -8.06 3.01 56.14
CA ALA A 225 -8.45 4.38 55.82
C ALA A 225 -7.37 5.41 56.21
N SER A 226 -7.17 6.44 55.38
CA SER A 226 -6.23 7.53 55.64
C SER A 226 -6.88 8.87 55.32
N VAL A 227 -6.48 9.91 56.06
CA VAL A 227 -6.84 11.30 55.73
C VAL A 227 -6.43 11.67 54.30
N LEU A 228 -5.37 11.04 53.79
CA LEU A 228 -4.90 11.23 52.40
C LEU A 228 -5.93 10.80 51.35
N ASP A 229 -6.85 9.88 51.66
CA ASP A 229 -7.90 9.46 50.72
C ASP A 229 -8.89 10.61 50.42
N ARG A 230 -9.03 11.54 51.36
CA ARG A 230 -9.89 12.72 51.26
C ARG A 230 -9.24 13.90 50.54
N LYS A 231 -8.00 13.76 50.06
CA LYS A 231 -7.26 14.84 49.40
C LYS A 231 -7.98 15.41 48.17
N HIS A 232 -8.77 14.58 47.48
CA HIS A 232 -9.56 14.99 46.31
C HIS A 232 -10.64 16.04 46.64
N GLU A 233 -11.13 16.08 47.89
CA GLU A 233 -12.11 17.06 48.38
C GLU A 233 -11.55 18.50 48.36
N LEU A 234 -10.23 18.67 48.36
CA LEU A 234 -9.55 19.96 48.36
C LEU A 234 -9.22 20.49 46.95
N THR A 235 -9.33 19.64 45.93
CA THR A 235 -8.99 19.97 44.52
C THR A 235 -10.19 20.31 43.65
N SER A 236 -11.41 20.26 44.20
CA SER A 236 -12.65 20.64 43.51
C SER A 236 -12.99 22.11 43.78
N TRP A 237 -12.30 23.03 43.09
CA TRP A 237 -12.66 24.45 42.95
C TRP A 237 -12.35 24.91 41.52
#